data_AF-A0A415U193-F1
#
_entry.id   AF-A0A415U193-F1
#
_cell.length_a   1.000
_cell.length_b   1.000
_cell.length_c   1.000
_cell.angle_alpha   90.00
_cell.angle_beta   90.00
_cell.angle_gamma   90.00
#
_symmetry.space_group_name_H-M   'P 1'
#
loop_
_entity.id
_entity.type
_entity.pdbx_description
1 polymer ?
#
loop_
_entity_poly.entity_id
_entity_poly.type
_entity_poly.pdbx_seq_one_letter_code
_entity_poly.pdbx_strand_id
1 'polypeptide(L)'
;MGEIFNLDDMIKKEMKGFKKDENSSAKPSEYLREYADTLQELAEIIRSYLDIADEYLQDMIGQTKLDYRDFCIEEDDIEVFLESITDSNLAPVIYMNHAADGKVYRATICLLETSEEFVDVKGSLEMYDSKKVFAFDFDSNTWILAAEDKLSDTMQKILNSNSLESHILQEIILATNGRLDEKKYAAIKKNYAPLFALYNQVHNYMIPVCELDNTGKRCSLYLEPRDPFRIGFRIGYEKNMYVLYQYLDPFDFSEDEELWIMNGKEPEIYLKEIDRISDCKSVVKQLCSMANRYADDLIFTVPLSFECFTETSNVKKIGKRIYFTSGEDRELFEKEKKNLAGLKGVVNSFQRMVFE
;
A
#
# COMPACT_ATOMS: atom_id res chain seq x y z
N MET A 1 29.43 26.21 -7.67
CA MET A 1 29.95 25.94 -9.03
C MET A 1 29.27 24.67 -9.47
N GLY A 2 28.34 24.77 -10.42
CA GLY A 2 27.56 23.62 -10.88
C GLY A 2 28.46 22.62 -11.59
N GLU A 3 28.34 21.35 -11.24
CA GLU A 3 28.97 20.27 -11.99
C GLU A 3 28.39 20.28 -13.41
N ILE A 4 29.26 20.50 -14.40
CA ILE A 4 28.91 20.30 -15.80
C ILE A 4 28.87 18.79 -15.99
N PHE A 5 27.67 18.22 -16.01
CA PHE A 5 27.47 16.82 -16.40
C PHE A 5 27.83 16.68 -17.87
N ASN A 6 28.83 15.85 -18.16
CA ASN A 6 29.18 15.50 -19.53
C ASN A 6 28.15 14.51 -20.05
N LEU A 7 27.23 14.99 -20.90
CA LEU A 7 26.15 14.20 -21.50
C LEU A 7 26.69 12.92 -22.18
N ASP A 8 27.88 13.00 -22.76
CA ASP A 8 28.56 11.87 -23.41
C ASP A 8 28.95 10.74 -22.45
N ASP A 9 29.27 11.07 -21.18
CA ASP A 9 29.63 10.06 -20.18
C ASP A 9 28.38 9.35 -19.62
N MET A 10 27.24 10.05 -19.59
CA MET A 10 25.95 9.47 -19.20
C MET A 10 25.41 8.54 -20.31
N ILE A 11 25.47 8.98 -21.57
CA ILE A 11 25.10 8.17 -22.74
C ILE A 11 26.00 6.93 -22.84
N LYS A 12 27.31 7.05 -22.63
CA LYS A 12 28.22 5.88 -22.63
C LYS A 12 27.97 4.90 -21.50
N LYS A 13 27.43 5.35 -20.36
CA LYS A 13 27.14 4.47 -19.22
C LYS A 13 25.85 3.67 -19.43
N GLU A 14 24.84 4.29 -20.03
CA GLU A 14 23.59 3.64 -20.46
C GLU A 14 23.82 2.66 -21.64
N MET A 15 24.62 3.05 -22.65
CA MET A 15 24.88 2.20 -23.81
C MET A 15 25.76 0.97 -23.52
N LYS A 16 26.38 0.84 -22.34
CA LYS A 16 27.19 -0.33 -21.96
C LYS A 16 26.38 -1.61 -21.74
N GLY A 17 25.05 -1.52 -21.65
CA GLY A 17 24.15 -2.68 -21.63
C GLY A 17 23.94 -3.32 -23.01
N PHE A 18 24.26 -2.63 -24.10
CA PHE A 18 24.00 -3.09 -25.46
C PHE A 18 25.25 -3.72 -26.07
N LYS A 19 25.35 -5.05 -26.01
CA LYS A 19 26.37 -5.79 -26.77
C LYS A 19 26.06 -5.66 -28.26
N LYS A 20 27.00 -5.07 -28.99
CA LYS A 20 26.98 -4.97 -30.45
C LYS A 20 27.36 -6.32 -31.05
N ASP A 21 26.48 -6.90 -31.86
CA ASP A 21 26.80 -8.09 -32.65
C ASP A 21 27.77 -7.70 -33.77
N GLU A 22 28.99 -8.26 -33.78
CA GLU A 22 30.08 -7.84 -34.67
C GLU A 22 29.87 -8.21 -36.16
N ASN A 23 28.79 -8.90 -36.50
CA ASN A 23 28.44 -9.30 -37.87
C ASN A 23 27.26 -8.52 -38.49
N SER A 24 26.71 -7.52 -37.79
CA SER A 24 25.61 -6.72 -38.31
C SER A 24 26.13 -5.57 -39.19
N SER A 25 25.76 -5.58 -40.48
CA SER A 25 25.96 -4.45 -41.41
C SER A 25 24.97 -3.30 -41.18
N ALA A 26 24.32 -3.25 -40.01
CA ALA A 26 23.28 -2.30 -39.73
C ALA A 26 23.78 -0.86 -39.84
N LYS A 27 23.06 -0.03 -40.60
CA LYS A 27 23.34 1.39 -40.74
C LYS A 27 23.22 2.07 -39.36
N PRO A 28 23.95 3.17 -39.09
CA PRO A 28 23.91 3.82 -37.77
C PRO A 28 22.52 4.23 -37.26
N SER A 29 21.54 4.39 -38.16
CA SER A 29 20.16 4.76 -37.85
C SER A 29 19.17 3.58 -37.89
N GLU A 30 19.64 2.34 -38.07
CA GLU A 30 18.77 1.16 -38.24
C GLU A 30 17.89 0.91 -37.01
N TYR A 31 18.47 0.97 -35.81
CA TYR A 31 17.72 0.87 -34.56
C TYR A 31 16.63 1.93 -34.39
N LEU A 32 16.86 3.17 -34.85
CA LEU A 32 15.83 4.22 -34.81
C LEU A 32 14.73 3.97 -35.85
N ARG A 33 15.04 3.28 -36.95
CA ARG A 33 14.03 2.88 -37.94
C ARG A 33 13.20 1.71 -37.42
N GLU A 34 13.84 0.69 -36.85
CA GLU A 34 13.16 -0.42 -36.18
C GLU A 34 12.21 0.09 -35.08
N TYR A 35 12.68 1.02 -34.24
CA TYR A 35 11.83 1.64 -33.22
C TYR A 35 10.65 2.43 -33.83
N ALA A 36 10.86 3.16 -34.93
CA ALA A 36 9.79 3.86 -35.61
C ALA A 36 8.76 2.89 -36.22
N ASP A 37 9.21 1.75 -36.74
CA ASP A 37 8.35 0.68 -37.26
C ASP A 37 7.53 0.06 -36.12
N THR A 38 8.13 -0.22 -34.96
CA THR A 38 7.40 -0.69 -33.75
C THR A 38 6.34 0.32 -33.29
N LEU A 39 6.66 1.61 -33.28
CA LEU A 39 5.67 2.65 -32.94
C LEU A 39 4.50 2.69 -33.94
N GLN A 40 4.77 2.41 -35.21
CA GLN A 40 3.73 2.33 -36.24
C GLN A 40 2.83 1.11 -36.04
N GLU A 41 3.42 -0.07 -35.78
CA GLU A 41 2.66 -1.30 -35.45
C GLU A 41 1.77 -1.10 -34.22
N LEU A 42 2.32 -0.50 -33.16
CA LEU A 42 1.56 -0.18 -31.95
C LEU A 42 0.37 0.76 -32.25
N ALA A 43 0.59 1.78 -33.08
CA ALA A 43 -0.48 2.69 -33.48
C ALA A 43 -1.59 1.98 -34.29
N GLU A 44 -1.26 0.95 -35.07
CA GLU A 44 -2.22 0.12 -35.80
C GLU A 44 -3.03 -0.77 -34.85
N ILE A 45 -2.38 -1.40 -33.87
CA ILE A 45 -3.05 -2.19 -32.81
C ILE A 45 -4.04 -1.32 -32.04
N ILE A 46 -3.61 -0.14 -31.58
CA ILE A 46 -4.45 0.79 -30.83
C ILE A 46 -5.72 1.14 -31.63
N ARG A 47 -5.58 1.45 -32.93
CA ARG A 47 -6.74 1.77 -33.79
C ARG A 47 -7.68 0.58 -33.91
N SER A 48 -7.16 -0.61 -34.14
CA SER A 48 -7.98 -1.83 -34.23
C SER A 48 -8.74 -2.10 -32.93
N TYR A 49 -8.10 -1.86 -31.78
CA TYR A 49 -8.71 -2.05 -30.47
C TYR A 49 -9.83 -1.03 -30.24
N LEU A 50 -9.62 0.23 -30.60
CA LEU A 50 -10.63 1.28 -30.51
C LEU A 50 -11.83 1.01 -31.42
N ASP A 51 -11.62 0.52 -32.64
CA ASP A 51 -12.70 0.15 -33.56
C ASP A 51 -13.60 -0.94 -32.94
N ILE A 52 -13.00 -2.00 -32.36
CA ILE A 52 -13.74 -3.07 -31.66
C ILE A 52 -14.45 -2.50 -30.43
N ALA A 53 -13.77 -1.69 -29.63
CA ALA A 53 -14.33 -1.12 -28.41
C ALA A 53 -15.51 -0.19 -28.70
N ASP A 54 -15.46 0.61 -29.76
CA ASP A 54 -16.55 1.49 -30.19
C ASP A 54 -17.79 0.71 -30.65
N GLU A 55 -17.60 -0.37 -31.42
CA GLU A 55 -18.71 -1.26 -31.83
C GLU A 55 -19.38 -1.88 -30.60
N TYR A 56 -18.59 -2.44 -29.68
CA TYR A 56 -19.10 -3.03 -28.44
C TYR A 56 -19.77 -2.00 -27.53
N LEU A 57 -19.21 -0.80 -27.42
CA LEU A 57 -19.81 0.28 -26.63
C LEU A 57 -21.17 0.66 -27.22
N GLN A 58 -21.29 0.79 -28.54
CA GLN A 58 -22.57 1.10 -29.20
C GLN A 58 -23.62 0.03 -28.89
N ASP A 59 -23.27 -1.25 -29.00
CA ASP A 59 -24.18 -2.36 -28.69
C ASP A 59 -24.57 -2.39 -27.20
N MET A 60 -23.60 -2.13 -26.32
CA MET A 60 -23.79 -2.11 -24.87
C MET A 60 -24.70 -0.95 -24.45
N ILE A 61 -24.43 0.26 -24.95
CA ILE A 61 -25.22 1.47 -24.66
C ILE A 61 -26.61 1.40 -25.31
N GLY A 62 -26.73 0.76 -26.48
CA GLY A 62 -28.01 0.54 -27.17
C GLY A 62 -29.04 -0.27 -26.38
N GLN A 63 -28.59 -1.06 -25.39
CA GLN A 63 -29.47 -1.79 -24.45
C GLN A 63 -29.97 -0.91 -23.30
N THR A 64 -29.50 0.33 -23.21
CA THR A 64 -29.83 1.28 -22.15
C THR A 64 -30.65 2.46 -22.68
N LYS A 65 -30.80 3.51 -21.87
CA LYS A 65 -31.39 4.80 -22.28
C LYS A 65 -30.33 5.91 -22.43
N LEU A 66 -29.05 5.56 -22.35
CA LEU A 66 -27.94 6.50 -22.50
C LEU A 66 -27.66 6.73 -24.00
N ASP A 67 -26.99 7.84 -24.32
CA ASP A 67 -26.49 8.11 -25.67
C ASP A 67 -25.00 7.80 -25.73
N TYR A 68 -24.59 6.98 -26.71
CA TYR A 68 -23.18 6.66 -26.97
C TYR A 68 -22.34 7.93 -27.15
N ARG A 69 -22.91 9.00 -27.72
CA ARG A 69 -22.21 10.26 -28.01
C ARG A 69 -21.84 11.05 -26.77
N ASP A 70 -22.42 10.72 -25.62
CA ASP A 70 -22.11 11.38 -24.36
C ASP A 70 -20.89 10.74 -23.66
N PHE A 71 -20.33 9.67 -24.21
CA PHE A 71 -19.16 8.99 -23.69
C PHE A 71 -17.86 9.49 -24.34
N CYS A 72 -16.81 9.64 -23.54
CA CYS A 72 -15.48 10.01 -23.97
C CYS A 72 -14.41 9.31 -23.13
N ILE A 73 -13.17 9.24 -23.63
CA ILE A 73 -12.02 8.70 -22.89
C ILE A 73 -11.31 9.88 -22.22
N GLU A 74 -11.00 9.76 -20.92
CA GLU A 74 -10.28 10.78 -20.15
C GLU A 74 -8.76 10.58 -20.23
N GLU A 75 -7.98 11.63 -19.93
CA GLU A 75 -6.51 11.59 -20.02
C GLU A 75 -5.89 10.49 -19.14
N ASP A 76 -6.35 10.38 -17.89
CA ASP A 76 -5.90 9.37 -16.94
C ASP A 76 -6.19 7.94 -17.43
N ASP A 77 -7.31 7.74 -18.13
CA ASP A 77 -7.70 6.43 -18.68
C ASP A 77 -6.87 6.04 -19.93
N ILE A 78 -6.34 7.03 -20.66
CA ILE A 78 -5.41 6.77 -21.79
C ILE A 78 -4.11 6.17 -21.26
N GLU A 79 -3.57 6.69 -20.16
CA GLU A 79 -2.33 6.19 -19.55
C GLU A 79 -2.50 4.73 -19.12
N VAL A 80 -3.60 4.40 -18.44
CA VAL A 80 -3.94 3.03 -18.04
C VAL A 80 -4.00 2.08 -19.24
N PHE A 81 -4.62 2.49 -20.34
CA PHE A 81 -4.68 1.67 -21.56
C PHE A 81 -3.30 1.45 -22.17
N LEU A 82 -2.47 2.49 -22.27
CA LEU A 82 -1.13 2.42 -22.86
C LEU A 82 -0.17 1.53 -22.04
N GLU A 83 -0.23 1.58 -20.71
CA GLU A 83 0.52 0.67 -19.85
C GLU A 83 0.02 -0.78 -20.01
N SER A 84 -1.29 -0.95 -20.14
CA SER A 84 -1.88 -2.28 -20.26
C SER A 84 -1.50 -3.00 -21.56
N ILE A 85 -1.47 -2.30 -22.71
CA ILE A 85 -1.10 -2.91 -23.99
C ILE A 85 0.38 -3.30 -24.08
N THR A 86 1.25 -2.71 -23.25
CA THR A 86 2.68 -3.07 -23.22
C THR A 86 2.96 -4.21 -22.25
N ASP A 87 2.25 -4.23 -21.12
CA ASP A 87 2.61 -5.07 -19.96
C ASP A 87 1.66 -6.25 -19.75
N SER A 88 0.54 -6.31 -20.49
CA SER A 88 -0.54 -7.27 -20.29
C SER A 88 -1.23 -7.68 -21.59
N ASN A 89 -1.81 -8.87 -21.60
CA ASN A 89 -2.69 -9.33 -22.70
C ASN A 89 -4.13 -8.80 -22.57
N LEU A 90 -4.40 -7.99 -21.55
CA LEU A 90 -5.69 -7.39 -21.25
C LEU A 90 -5.58 -5.89 -21.45
N ALA A 91 -6.30 -5.35 -22.43
CA ALA A 91 -6.32 -3.93 -22.75
C ALA A 91 -7.71 -3.33 -22.47
N PRO A 92 -7.90 -2.66 -21.32
CA PRO A 92 -9.17 -2.03 -20.99
C PRO A 92 -9.30 -0.67 -21.67
N VAL A 93 -10.34 -0.49 -22.49
CA VAL A 93 -10.76 0.82 -23.00
C VAL A 93 -11.88 1.34 -22.10
N ILE A 94 -11.64 2.47 -21.43
CA ILE A 94 -12.55 3.04 -20.45
C ILE A 94 -13.19 4.30 -21.03
N TYR A 95 -14.51 4.34 -21.01
CA TYR A 95 -15.31 5.46 -21.47
C TYR A 95 -16.14 6.03 -20.33
N MET A 96 -16.12 7.35 -20.20
CA MET A 96 -16.76 8.12 -19.14
C MET A 96 -17.84 9.03 -19.71
N ASN A 97 -18.98 9.10 -19.02
CA ASN A 97 -20.06 10.06 -19.28
C ASN A 97 -20.44 10.75 -17.97
N HIS A 98 -20.27 12.07 -17.95
CA HIS A 98 -20.65 12.93 -16.82
C HIS A 98 -22.01 13.57 -17.09
N ALA A 99 -23.06 12.93 -16.60
CA ALA A 99 -24.42 13.37 -16.84
C ALA A 99 -24.75 14.67 -16.09
N ALA A 100 -25.63 15.49 -16.68
CA ALA A 100 -26.02 16.79 -16.13
C ALA A 100 -26.73 16.70 -14.75
N ASP A 101 -27.27 15.54 -14.39
CA ASP A 101 -27.88 15.28 -13.09
C ASP A 101 -26.87 14.91 -11.99
N GLY A 102 -25.57 14.95 -12.32
CA GLY A 102 -24.46 14.68 -11.40
C GLY A 102 -24.07 13.20 -11.30
N LYS A 103 -24.70 12.32 -12.07
CA LYS A 103 -24.28 10.92 -12.18
C LYS A 103 -23.11 10.79 -13.13
N VAL A 104 -22.24 9.83 -12.85
CA VAL A 104 -21.14 9.45 -13.75
C VAL A 104 -21.37 8.02 -14.21
N TYR A 105 -21.29 7.78 -15.51
CA TYR A 105 -21.36 6.46 -16.09
C TYR A 105 -19.98 6.06 -16.59
N ARG A 106 -19.56 4.83 -16.26
CA ARG A 106 -18.30 4.25 -16.70
C ARG A 106 -18.59 2.99 -17.49
N ALA A 107 -18.23 2.99 -18.76
CA ALA A 107 -18.22 1.81 -19.60
C ALA A 107 -16.78 1.32 -19.74
N THR A 108 -16.52 0.05 -19.41
CA THR A 108 -15.20 -0.55 -19.59
C THR A 108 -15.31 -1.69 -20.58
N ILE A 109 -14.58 -1.61 -21.68
CA ILE A 109 -14.47 -2.68 -22.68
C ILE A 109 -13.08 -3.30 -22.56
N CYS A 110 -13.01 -4.51 -22.04
CA CYS A 110 -11.77 -5.26 -21.91
C CYS A 110 -11.56 -6.13 -23.13
N LEU A 111 -10.49 -5.84 -23.87
CA LEU A 111 -10.01 -6.63 -25.00
C LEU A 111 -8.95 -7.61 -24.45
N LEU A 112 -9.22 -8.92 -24.57
CA LEU A 112 -8.33 -9.97 -24.13
C LEU A 112 -7.80 -10.72 -25.35
N GLU A 113 -6.50 -10.58 -25.63
CA GLU A 113 -5.87 -11.33 -26.70
C GLU A 113 -5.69 -12.79 -26.27
N THR A 114 -6.40 -13.69 -26.94
CA THR A 114 -6.36 -15.13 -26.64
C THR A 114 -5.53 -15.93 -27.66
N SER A 115 -5.34 -15.37 -28.86
CA SER A 115 -4.44 -15.83 -29.92
C SER A 115 -4.25 -14.72 -30.96
N GLU A 116 -3.31 -14.90 -31.90
CA GLU A 116 -3.04 -13.96 -33.02
C GLU A 116 -4.27 -13.60 -33.87
N GLU A 117 -5.34 -14.40 -33.82
CA GLU A 117 -6.55 -14.20 -34.62
C GLU A 117 -7.82 -13.96 -33.78
N PHE A 118 -7.74 -14.01 -32.44
CA PHE A 118 -8.93 -13.99 -31.59
C PHE A 118 -8.78 -13.09 -30.36
N VAL A 119 -9.61 -12.05 -30.33
CA VAL A 119 -9.79 -11.16 -29.18
C VAL A 119 -11.13 -11.50 -28.52
N ASP A 120 -11.08 -11.96 -27.27
CA ASP A 120 -12.28 -12.08 -26.42
C ASP A 120 -12.59 -10.69 -25.86
N VAL A 121 -13.88 -10.29 -25.87
CA VAL A 121 -14.29 -8.95 -25.47
C VAL A 121 -15.30 -9.05 -24.34
N LYS A 122 -15.04 -8.33 -23.25
CA LYS A 122 -15.95 -8.23 -22.11
C LYS A 122 -16.26 -6.78 -21.80
N GLY A 123 -17.54 -6.47 -21.68
CA GLY A 123 -18.03 -5.16 -21.31
C GLY A 123 -18.55 -5.12 -19.87
N SER A 124 -18.32 -4.01 -19.18
CA SER A 124 -19.06 -3.64 -17.99
C SER A 124 -19.57 -2.20 -18.12
N LEU A 125 -20.72 -1.94 -17.49
CA LEU A 125 -21.29 -0.60 -17.41
C LEU A 125 -21.70 -0.31 -15.97
N GLU A 126 -21.16 0.78 -15.43
CA GLU A 126 -21.38 1.21 -14.05
C GLU A 126 -21.98 2.61 -14.02
N MET A 127 -22.83 2.87 -13.03
CA MET A 127 -23.39 4.18 -12.71
C MET A 127 -23.00 4.56 -11.29
N TYR A 128 -22.27 5.65 -11.16
CA TYR A 128 -21.88 6.29 -9.92
C TYR A 128 -22.89 7.41 -9.62
N ASP A 129 -23.71 7.19 -8.60
CA ASP A 129 -24.70 8.15 -8.11
C ASP A 129 -24.39 8.48 -6.65
N SER A 130 -23.65 9.58 -6.46
CA SER A 130 -23.14 10.02 -5.16
C SER A 130 -22.37 8.90 -4.42
N LYS A 131 -23.02 8.22 -3.48
CA LYS A 131 -22.43 7.16 -2.65
C LYS A 131 -22.73 5.76 -3.17
N LYS A 132 -23.47 5.62 -4.26
CA LYS A 132 -23.90 4.32 -4.76
C LYS A 132 -23.25 4.05 -6.10
N VAL A 133 -22.77 2.82 -6.25
CA VAL A 133 -22.33 2.28 -7.52
C VAL A 133 -23.34 1.22 -7.93
N PHE A 134 -23.87 1.35 -9.14
CA PHE A 134 -24.76 0.37 -9.73
C PHE A 134 -24.05 -0.25 -10.93
N ALA A 135 -24.15 -1.57 -11.10
CA ALA A 135 -23.73 -2.25 -12.31
C ALA A 135 -24.97 -2.52 -13.17
N PHE A 136 -24.86 -2.34 -14.48
CA PHE A 136 -25.91 -2.72 -15.41
C PHE A 136 -25.84 -4.23 -15.67
N ASP A 137 -26.95 -4.92 -15.42
CA ASP A 137 -27.12 -6.32 -15.77
C ASP A 137 -27.75 -6.42 -17.15
N PHE A 138 -26.95 -6.86 -18.13
CA PHE A 138 -27.35 -7.02 -19.53
C PHE A 138 -28.37 -8.13 -19.74
N ASP A 139 -28.40 -9.15 -18.88
CA ASP A 139 -29.37 -10.25 -19.01
C ASP A 139 -30.78 -9.79 -18.64
N SER A 140 -30.90 -9.00 -17.55
CA SER A 140 -32.18 -8.47 -17.09
C SER A 140 -32.53 -7.08 -17.62
N ASN A 141 -31.57 -6.39 -18.26
CA ASN A 141 -31.66 -4.98 -18.65
C ASN A 141 -32.01 -4.05 -17.48
N THR A 142 -31.38 -4.26 -16.32
CA THR A 142 -31.64 -3.45 -15.12
C THR A 142 -30.36 -3.03 -14.39
N TRP A 143 -30.43 -1.90 -13.68
CA TRP A 143 -29.36 -1.45 -12.79
C TRP A 143 -29.46 -2.17 -11.45
N ILE A 144 -28.37 -2.82 -11.05
CA ILE A 144 -28.25 -3.54 -9.77
C ILE A 144 -27.28 -2.77 -8.88
N LEU A 145 -27.65 -2.54 -7.61
CA LEU A 145 -26.75 -1.92 -6.64
C LEU A 145 -25.54 -2.84 -6.40
N ALA A 146 -24.37 -2.41 -6.87
CA ALA A 146 -23.12 -3.15 -6.74
C ALA A 146 -22.38 -2.78 -5.45
N ALA A 147 -22.31 -1.49 -5.14
CA ALA A 147 -21.69 -0.98 -3.92
C ALA A 147 -22.41 0.26 -3.40
N GLU A 148 -22.29 0.50 -2.10
CA GLU A 148 -22.74 1.72 -1.45
C GLU A 148 -21.70 2.13 -0.42
N ASP A 149 -21.15 3.32 -0.57
CA ASP A 149 -20.38 4.00 0.46
C ASP A 149 -21.32 4.34 1.62
N LYS A 150 -21.07 3.70 2.76
CA LYS A 150 -21.86 3.84 3.98
C LYS A 150 -21.26 4.85 4.94
N LEU A 151 -20.19 5.52 4.54
CA LEU A 151 -19.57 6.55 5.36
C LEU A 151 -20.51 7.74 5.51
N SER A 152 -20.57 8.26 6.74
CA SER A 152 -21.32 9.47 7.04
C SER A 152 -20.68 10.70 6.42
N ASP A 153 -21.47 11.74 6.16
CA ASP A 153 -20.96 13.03 5.69
C ASP A 153 -19.97 13.64 6.71
N THR A 154 -20.15 13.35 7.99
CA THR A 154 -19.24 13.76 9.06
C THR A 154 -17.86 13.12 8.87
N MET A 155 -17.81 11.82 8.62
CA MET A 155 -16.56 11.10 8.34
C MET A 155 -15.91 11.60 7.06
N GLN A 156 -16.69 11.82 6.00
CA GLN A 156 -16.17 12.34 4.74
C GLN A 156 -15.53 13.73 4.93
N LYS A 157 -16.15 14.60 5.73
CA LYS A 157 -15.58 15.90 6.08
C LYS A 157 -14.26 15.76 6.84
N ILE A 158 -14.15 14.78 7.74
CA ILE A 158 -12.89 14.50 8.44
C ILE A 158 -11.84 14.03 7.44
N LEU A 159 -12.15 13.06 6.57
CA LEU A 159 -11.23 12.56 5.54
C LEU A 159 -10.71 13.69 4.64
N ASN A 160 -11.62 14.53 4.15
CA ASN A 160 -11.30 15.64 3.24
C ASN A 160 -10.56 16.80 3.94
N SER A 161 -10.47 16.80 5.28
CA SER A 161 -9.77 17.86 6.02
C SER A 161 -8.24 17.72 6.03
N ASN A 162 -7.72 16.54 5.66
CA ASN A 162 -6.31 16.19 5.79
C ASN A 162 -5.72 16.47 7.20
N SER A 163 -6.54 16.26 8.23
CA SER A 163 -6.13 16.45 9.64
C SER A 163 -5.47 15.19 10.19
N LEU A 164 -4.76 15.29 11.32
CA LEU A 164 -4.20 14.10 11.97
C LEU A 164 -5.27 13.09 12.43
N GLU A 165 -6.51 13.56 12.62
CA GLU A 165 -7.67 12.69 12.84
C GLU A 165 -8.05 11.92 11.56
N SER A 166 -7.89 12.51 10.38
CA SER A 166 -8.17 11.85 9.10
C SER A 166 -7.24 10.69 8.85
N HIS A 167 -5.96 10.79 9.23
CA HIS A 167 -5.00 9.69 9.12
C HIS A 167 -5.47 8.47 9.93
N ILE A 168 -5.92 8.68 11.18
CA ILE A 168 -6.42 7.59 12.03
C ILE A 168 -7.75 7.04 11.48
N LEU A 169 -8.63 7.91 11.00
CA LEU A 169 -9.92 7.48 10.43
C LEU A 169 -9.72 6.62 9.18
N GLN A 170 -8.75 6.96 8.32
CA GLN A 170 -8.41 6.18 7.13
C GLN A 170 -8.01 4.75 7.50
N GLU A 171 -7.12 4.58 8.47
CA GLU A 171 -6.71 3.25 8.97
C GLU A 171 -7.89 2.43 9.50
N ILE A 172 -8.82 3.06 10.23
CA ILE A 172 -10.00 2.36 10.74
C ILE A 172 -10.93 1.94 9.59
N ILE A 173 -11.09 2.78 8.57
CA ILE A 173 -11.91 2.48 7.39
C ILE A 173 -11.32 1.31 6.61
N LEU A 174 -10.00 1.33 6.39
CA LEU A 174 -9.26 0.23 5.75
C LEU A 174 -9.45 -1.06 6.55
N ALA A 175 -9.18 -1.05 7.85
CA ALA A 175 -9.32 -2.22 8.71
C ALA A 175 -10.75 -2.78 8.74
N THR A 176 -11.77 -1.94 8.58
CA THR A 176 -13.19 -2.35 8.62
C THR A 176 -13.79 -2.61 7.25
N ASN A 177 -13.00 -2.58 6.16
CA ASN A 177 -13.48 -2.66 4.78
C ASN A 177 -14.66 -1.72 4.52
N GLY A 178 -14.56 -0.48 5.00
CA GLY A 178 -15.61 0.54 4.88
C GLY A 178 -16.86 0.33 5.75
N ARG A 179 -16.92 -0.72 6.59
CA ARG A 179 -18.09 -1.04 7.44
C ARG A 179 -18.07 -0.29 8.78
N LEU A 180 -17.78 1.01 8.74
CA LEU A 180 -17.70 1.90 9.89
C LEU A 180 -18.91 2.84 9.94
N ASP A 181 -19.60 2.87 11.09
CA ASP A 181 -20.68 3.83 11.36
C ASP A 181 -20.24 4.87 12.41
N GLU A 182 -20.95 6.01 12.48
CA GLU A 182 -20.62 7.12 13.40
C GLU A 182 -20.56 6.68 14.86
N LYS A 183 -21.42 5.76 15.28
CA LYS A 183 -21.47 5.29 16.68
C LYS A 183 -20.23 4.46 17.01
N LYS A 184 -19.81 3.56 16.12
CA LYS A 184 -18.58 2.78 16.24
C LYS A 184 -17.37 3.69 16.26
N TYR A 185 -17.29 4.65 15.33
CA TYR A 185 -16.18 5.57 15.28
C TYR A 185 -16.08 6.43 16.55
N ALA A 186 -17.20 6.98 17.03
CA ALA A 186 -17.22 7.74 18.27
C ALA A 186 -16.76 6.89 19.48
N ALA A 187 -17.13 5.61 19.52
CA ALA A 187 -16.67 4.70 20.56
C ALA A 187 -15.16 4.42 20.48
N ILE A 188 -14.62 4.20 19.27
CA ILE A 188 -13.18 4.02 19.04
C ILE A 188 -12.42 5.28 19.44
N LYS A 189 -12.84 6.45 18.93
CA LYS A 189 -12.24 7.75 19.25
C LYS A 189 -12.22 8.02 20.75
N LYS A 190 -13.29 7.67 21.47
CA LYS A 190 -13.35 7.79 22.93
C LYS A 190 -12.38 6.83 23.63
N ASN A 191 -12.35 5.56 23.23
CA ASN A 191 -11.52 4.53 23.85
C ASN A 191 -10.02 4.78 23.64
N TYR A 192 -9.66 5.32 22.48
CA TYR A 192 -8.29 5.58 22.07
C TYR A 192 -7.91 7.07 22.09
N ALA A 193 -8.70 7.93 22.75
CA ALA A 193 -8.41 9.36 22.83
C ALA A 193 -6.95 9.68 23.25
N PRO A 194 -6.31 8.92 24.16
CA PRO A 194 -4.89 9.12 24.50
C PRO A 194 -3.90 8.79 23.37
N LEU A 195 -4.23 7.88 22.44
CA LEU A 195 -3.43 7.65 21.23
C LEU A 195 -3.63 8.77 20.21
N PHE A 196 -4.84 9.31 20.06
CA PHE A 196 -5.07 10.49 19.21
C PHE A 196 -4.24 11.69 19.71
N ALA A 197 -4.25 11.92 21.03
CA ALA A 197 -3.45 12.98 21.66
C ALA A 197 -1.94 12.73 21.57
N LEU A 198 -1.50 11.47 21.66
CA LEU A 198 -0.10 11.12 21.46
C LEU A 198 0.30 11.36 20.00
N TYR A 199 -0.49 10.88 19.04
CA TYR A 199 -0.23 11.02 17.61
C TYR A 199 -0.03 12.47 17.20
N ASN A 200 -0.86 13.39 17.72
CA ASN A 200 -0.67 14.83 17.51
C ASN A 200 0.75 15.34 17.83
N GLN A 201 1.44 14.72 18.79
CA GLN A 201 2.79 15.10 19.21
C GLN A 201 3.90 14.35 18.45
N VAL A 202 3.61 13.17 17.90
CA VAL A 202 4.63 12.27 17.32
C VAL A 202 4.45 11.99 15.83
N HIS A 203 3.45 12.58 15.17
CA HIS A 203 3.08 12.32 13.77
C HIS A 203 4.21 12.52 12.76
N ASN A 204 5.24 13.31 13.07
CA ASN A 204 6.39 13.51 12.20
C ASN A 204 7.23 12.23 11.99
N TYR A 205 7.20 11.30 12.95
CA TYR A 205 8.03 10.09 12.92
C TYR A 205 7.28 8.82 13.33
N MET A 206 5.99 8.93 13.64
CA MET A 206 5.10 7.78 13.85
C MET A 206 3.90 7.87 12.90
N ILE A 207 3.29 6.73 12.59
CA ILE A 207 2.04 6.59 11.82
C ILE A 207 1.02 5.76 12.61
N PRO A 208 -0.29 6.00 12.43
CA PRO A 208 -1.31 5.13 12.99
C PRO A 208 -1.41 3.84 12.17
N VAL A 209 -1.74 2.75 12.85
CA VAL A 209 -2.08 1.46 12.24
C VAL A 209 -3.28 0.90 12.98
N CYS A 210 -4.27 0.38 12.24
CA CYS A 210 -5.44 -0.25 12.82
C CYS A 210 -5.57 -1.70 12.33
N GLU A 211 -5.67 -2.63 13.28
CA GLU A 211 -5.92 -4.04 12.99
C GLU A 211 -7.27 -4.45 13.57
N LEU A 212 -7.94 -5.43 12.96
CA LEU A 212 -9.05 -6.12 13.62
C LEU A 212 -8.51 -7.24 14.50
N ASP A 213 -9.11 -7.43 15.67
CA ASP A 213 -8.84 -8.61 16.49
C ASP A 213 -9.20 -9.91 15.76
N ASN A 214 -8.78 -11.06 16.30
CA ASN A 214 -9.03 -12.38 15.70
C ASN A 214 -10.54 -12.71 15.52
N THR A 215 -11.44 -11.89 16.06
CA THR A 215 -12.89 -12.03 15.87
C THR A 215 -13.43 -11.20 14.70
N GLY A 216 -12.59 -10.34 14.11
CA GLY A 216 -12.96 -9.40 13.07
C GLY A 216 -13.86 -8.27 13.55
N LYS A 217 -13.95 -8.03 14.87
CA LYS A 217 -14.98 -7.13 15.44
C LYS A 217 -14.41 -5.93 16.16
N ARG A 218 -13.22 -6.04 16.75
CA ARG A 218 -12.63 -4.96 17.55
C ARG A 218 -11.43 -4.38 16.85
N CYS A 219 -11.46 -3.07 16.63
CA CYS A 219 -10.30 -2.31 16.20
C CYS A 219 -9.27 -2.22 17.33
N SER A 220 -8.05 -2.63 17.04
CA SER A 220 -6.85 -2.43 17.83
C SER A 220 -6.02 -1.35 17.15
N LEU A 221 -5.94 -0.18 17.78
CA LEU A 221 -5.19 0.96 17.26
C LEU A 221 -3.80 1.01 17.88
N TYR A 222 -2.79 1.17 17.03
CA TYR A 222 -1.40 1.33 17.42
C TYR A 222 -0.78 2.54 16.73
N LEU A 223 0.39 2.97 17.22
CA LEU A 223 1.32 3.81 16.46
C LEU A 223 2.61 3.02 16.20
N GLU A 224 3.11 3.12 14.98
CA GLU A 224 4.33 2.48 14.50
C GLU A 224 5.30 3.53 13.93
N PRO A 225 6.60 3.24 13.81
CA PRO A 225 7.53 4.16 13.15
C PRO A 225 7.04 4.52 11.74
N ARG A 226 7.16 5.79 11.38
CA ARG A 226 6.80 6.27 10.04
C ARG A 226 7.77 5.81 8.96
N ASP A 227 9.04 5.68 9.32
CA ASP A 227 10.09 5.26 8.40
C ASP A 227 9.91 3.77 8.06
N PRO A 228 9.64 3.41 6.79
CA PRO A 228 9.41 2.03 6.39
C PRO A 228 10.64 1.14 6.61
N PHE A 229 11.84 1.73 6.67
CA PHE A 229 13.07 1.00 6.97
C PHE A 229 13.32 0.87 8.47
N ARG A 230 12.39 1.29 9.33
CA ARG A 230 12.54 1.18 10.78
C ARG A 230 11.36 0.46 11.39
N ILE A 231 11.62 -0.74 11.88
CA ILE A 231 10.60 -1.65 12.39
C ILE A 231 11.02 -2.24 13.74
N GLY A 232 10.18 -3.08 14.35
CA GLY A 232 10.53 -3.79 15.59
C GLY A 232 9.64 -3.49 16.79
N PHE A 233 8.78 -2.47 16.69
CA PHE A 233 7.92 -2.08 17.80
C PHE A 233 6.67 -1.33 17.38
N ARG A 234 5.69 -1.37 18.28
CA ARG A 234 4.49 -0.54 18.21
C ARG A 234 4.03 -0.13 19.60
N ILE A 235 3.22 0.91 19.66
CA ILE A 235 2.63 1.39 20.92
C ILE A 235 1.10 1.41 20.84
N GLY A 236 0.45 0.78 21.82
CA GLY A 236 -1.00 0.78 21.98
C GLY A 236 -1.43 1.54 23.23
N TYR A 237 -2.74 1.51 23.50
CA TYR A 237 -3.30 2.05 24.74
C TYR A 237 -4.36 1.11 25.30
N GLU A 238 -4.13 0.65 26.53
CA GLU A 238 -5.02 -0.29 27.19
C GLU A 238 -5.06 -0.03 28.69
N LYS A 239 -6.24 -0.21 29.31
CA LYS A 239 -6.42 -0.09 30.77
C LYS A 239 -5.80 1.19 31.35
N ASN A 240 -6.01 2.30 30.66
CA ASN A 240 -5.50 3.63 30.99
C ASN A 240 -3.97 3.80 30.98
N MET A 241 -3.25 2.96 30.24
CA MET A 241 -1.80 3.01 30.11
C MET A 241 -1.41 2.91 28.64
N TYR A 242 -0.35 3.61 28.25
CA TYR A 242 0.37 3.32 27.02
C TYR A 242 1.10 2.00 27.19
N VAL A 243 1.05 1.16 26.16
CA VAL A 243 1.62 -0.20 26.18
C VAL A 243 2.61 -0.32 25.04
N LEU A 244 3.86 -0.62 25.39
CA LEU A 244 4.93 -0.84 24.41
C LEU A 244 5.02 -2.32 24.08
N TYR A 245 5.06 -2.62 22.79
CA TYR A 245 5.16 -3.97 22.27
C TYR A 245 6.46 -4.14 21.49
N GLN A 246 7.10 -5.29 21.65
CA GLN A 246 7.96 -5.84 20.61
C GLN A 246 7.06 -6.36 19.49
N TYR A 247 7.37 -5.97 18.26
CA TYR A 247 6.61 -6.33 17.07
C TYR A 247 7.58 -6.74 15.97
N LEU A 248 7.57 -8.02 15.61
CA LEU A 248 8.38 -8.54 14.51
C LEU A 248 7.48 -9.33 13.58
N ASP A 249 7.28 -8.81 12.37
CA ASP A 249 6.60 -9.51 11.31
C ASP A 249 7.60 -10.45 10.60
N PRO A 250 7.40 -11.77 10.57
CA PRO A 250 8.28 -12.71 9.86
C PRO A 250 8.63 -12.30 8.43
N PHE A 251 7.74 -11.60 7.72
CA PHE A 251 7.98 -11.09 6.36
C PHE A 251 9.09 -10.03 6.30
N ASP A 252 9.32 -9.27 7.36
CA ASP A 252 10.37 -8.25 7.42
C ASP A 252 11.80 -8.85 7.45
N PHE A 253 11.91 -10.17 7.59
CA PHE A 253 13.18 -10.88 7.76
C PHE A 253 13.39 -11.98 6.72
N SER A 254 12.43 -12.19 5.83
CA SER A 254 12.50 -13.17 4.76
C SER A 254 13.25 -12.58 3.57
N GLU A 255 14.46 -13.07 3.30
CA GLU A 255 15.17 -12.72 2.05
C GLU A 255 14.53 -13.39 0.83
N ASP A 256 13.71 -14.44 1.05
CA ASP A 256 13.01 -15.19 0.02
C ASP A 256 11.49 -15.04 0.18
N GLU A 257 10.80 -14.75 -0.92
CA GLU A 257 9.33 -14.79 -1.01
C GLU A 257 8.77 -16.19 -0.67
N GLU A 258 9.57 -17.24 -0.50
CA GLU A 258 9.10 -18.61 -0.23
C GLU A 258 8.43 -18.81 1.15
N LEU A 259 8.43 -17.80 2.03
CA LEU A 259 7.89 -17.92 3.39
C LEU A 259 6.36 -17.88 3.52
N TRP A 260 5.61 -17.78 2.41
CA TRP A 260 4.14 -17.70 2.43
C TRP A 260 3.49 -18.82 3.25
N ILE A 261 4.05 -20.04 3.25
CA ILE A 261 3.41 -21.19 3.90
C ILE A 261 4.44 -22.15 4.49
N MET A 262 4.66 -22.08 5.80
CA MET A 262 5.42 -23.08 6.55
C MET A 262 4.48 -24.16 7.10
N ASN A 263 4.66 -25.41 6.69
CA ASN A 263 3.83 -26.54 7.13
C ASN A 263 2.31 -26.30 6.97
N GLY A 264 1.91 -25.62 5.90
CA GLY A 264 0.51 -25.28 5.64
C GLY A 264 -0.02 -24.09 6.45
N LYS A 265 0.84 -23.32 7.13
CA LYS A 265 0.46 -22.14 7.92
C LYS A 265 1.40 -20.96 7.67
N GLU A 266 0.82 -19.77 7.62
CA GLU A 266 1.59 -18.53 7.66
C GLU A 266 2.31 -18.40 9.01
N PRO A 267 3.56 -17.91 9.04
CA PRO A 267 4.28 -17.70 10.28
C PRO A 267 3.57 -16.63 11.13
N GLU A 268 3.35 -16.91 12.41
CA GLU A 268 2.65 -15.99 13.30
C GLU A 268 3.52 -14.75 13.60
N ILE A 269 2.90 -13.58 13.52
CA ILE A 269 3.55 -12.32 13.90
C ILE A 269 3.92 -12.34 15.38
N TYR A 270 5.18 -12.02 15.68
CA TYR A 270 5.62 -11.90 17.06
C TYR A 270 5.15 -10.57 17.66
N LEU A 271 4.17 -10.66 18.56
CA LEU A 271 3.70 -9.53 19.36
C LEU A 271 3.84 -9.82 20.84
N LYS A 272 4.64 -9.01 21.55
CA LYS A 272 4.81 -9.15 22.99
C LYS A 272 4.79 -7.81 23.69
N GLU A 273 3.86 -7.66 24.64
CA GLU A 273 3.89 -6.56 25.60
C GLU A 273 5.17 -6.64 26.44
N ILE A 274 5.92 -5.54 26.47
CA ILE A 274 7.15 -5.45 27.25
C ILE A 274 7.12 -4.38 28.31
N ASP A 275 6.29 -3.34 28.17
CA ASP A 275 6.26 -2.25 29.14
C ASP A 275 4.96 -1.44 29.12
N ARG A 276 4.68 -0.73 30.23
CA ARG A 276 3.52 0.14 30.39
C ARG A 276 3.89 1.43 31.09
N ILE A 277 3.35 2.55 30.63
CA ILE A 277 3.51 3.86 31.27
C ILE A 277 2.23 4.71 31.09
N SER A 278 1.88 5.52 32.09
CA SER A 278 0.73 6.43 32.01
C SER A 278 1.11 7.82 31.48
N ASP A 279 2.35 8.25 31.70
CA ASP A 279 2.79 9.60 31.36
C ASP A 279 3.06 9.76 29.87
N CYS A 280 2.21 10.53 29.20
CA CYS A 280 2.31 10.84 27.77
C CYS A 280 3.63 11.54 27.41
N LYS A 281 4.14 12.43 28.27
CA LYS A 281 5.39 13.18 27.99
C LYS A 281 6.59 12.25 27.93
N SER A 282 6.67 11.33 28.88
CA SER A 282 7.69 10.28 28.88
C SER A 282 7.59 9.44 27.61
N VAL A 283 6.38 9.00 27.22
CA VAL A 283 6.18 8.25 25.96
C VAL A 283 6.73 9.00 24.75
N VAL A 284 6.39 10.29 24.59
CA VAL A 284 6.87 11.11 23.46
C VAL A 284 8.39 11.12 23.39
N LYS A 285 9.06 11.33 24.53
CA LYS A 285 10.53 11.32 24.62
C LYS A 285 11.13 9.98 24.18
N GLN A 286 10.54 8.87 24.62
CA GLN A 286 11.06 7.54 24.29
C GLN A 286 10.81 7.16 22.84
N LEU A 287 9.63 7.48 22.30
CA LEU A 287 9.34 7.30 20.88
C LEU A 287 10.27 8.14 20.01
N CYS A 288 10.59 9.38 20.42
CA CYS A 288 11.55 10.21 19.70
C CYS A 288 12.93 9.54 19.62
N SER A 289 13.41 8.93 20.72
CA SER A 289 14.71 8.25 20.74
C SER A 289 14.75 7.02 19.84
N MET A 290 13.63 6.30 19.72
CA MET A 290 13.55 5.06 18.93
C MET A 290 13.27 5.32 17.45
N ALA A 291 12.40 6.29 17.11
CA ALA A 291 11.84 6.42 15.76
C ALA A 291 12.15 7.74 15.02
N ASN A 292 12.58 8.81 15.71
CA ASN A 292 12.78 10.10 15.05
C ASN A 292 14.13 10.20 14.32
N ARG A 293 14.35 9.28 13.36
CA ARG A 293 15.51 9.23 12.47
C ARG A 293 15.27 8.28 11.30
N TYR A 294 15.47 8.78 10.09
CA TYR A 294 15.38 8.01 8.86
C TYR A 294 16.60 7.11 8.70
N ALA A 295 16.38 5.90 8.19
CA ALA A 295 17.41 4.96 7.80
C ALA A 295 17.39 4.74 6.28
N ASP A 296 18.58 4.56 5.70
CA ASP A 296 18.73 4.20 4.28
C ASP A 296 18.55 2.70 4.04
N ASP A 297 18.74 1.89 5.10
CA ASP A 297 18.63 0.43 5.10
C ASP A 297 17.67 -0.01 6.21
N LEU A 298 17.14 -1.24 6.10
CA LEU A 298 16.29 -1.83 7.14
C LEU A 298 17.01 -1.91 8.50
N ILE A 299 16.41 -1.32 9.54
CA ILE A 299 16.86 -1.32 10.93
C ILE A 299 15.77 -1.85 11.85
N PHE A 300 16.10 -2.93 12.55
CA PHE A 300 15.31 -3.47 13.64
C PHE A 300 15.57 -2.68 14.91
N THR A 301 14.64 -1.82 15.29
CA THR A 301 14.61 -1.08 16.56
C THR A 301 13.69 -1.80 17.53
N VAL A 302 14.24 -2.70 18.35
CA VAL A 302 13.43 -3.57 19.21
C VAL A 302 13.56 -3.15 20.68
N PRO A 303 12.51 -2.65 21.32
CA PRO A 303 12.57 -2.21 22.70
C PRO A 303 12.69 -3.39 23.67
N LEU A 304 13.29 -3.14 24.82
CA LEU A 304 13.37 -4.04 25.98
C LEU A 304 12.57 -3.47 27.17
N SER A 305 12.40 -2.15 27.18
CA SER A 305 11.55 -1.34 28.05
C SER A 305 11.28 0.00 27.36
N PHE A 306 10.54 0.92 27.97
CA PHE A 306 10.48 2.31 27.50
C PHE A 306 11.84 3.02 27.57
N GLU A 307 12.78 2.54 28.38
CA GLU A 307 14.06 3.22 28.60
C GLU A 307 15.21 2.62 27.80
N CYS A 308 15.03 1.44 27.21
CA CYS A 308 16.08 0.62 26.66
C CYS A 308 15.61 -0.12 25.41
N PHE A 309 16.44 -0.14 24.37
CA PHE A 309 16.16 -0.87 23.13
C PHE A 309 17.45 -1.42 22.51
N THR A 310 17.31 -2.33 21.55
CA THR A 310 18.41 -2.85 20.73
C THR A 310 18.20 -2.47 19.29
N GLU A 311 19.29 -2.17 18.57
CA GLU A 311 19.23 -1.86 17.15
C GLU A 311 20.26 -2.63 16.33
N THR A 312 19.83 -3.05 15.14
CA THR A 312 20.65 -3.76 14.17
C THR A 312 20.01 -3.75 12.80
N SER A 313 20.82 -3.78 11.73
CA SER A 313 20.35 -4.06 10.37
C SER A 313 20.25 -5.55 10.05
N ASN A 314 20.64 -6.40 11.00
CA ASN A 314 20.62 -7.85 10.85
C ASN A 314 19.98 -8.48 12.08
N VAL A 315 18.84 -9.13 11.90
CA VAL A 315 18.06 -9.76 12.98
C VAL A 315 18.88 -10.76 13.80
N LYS A 316 19.85 -11.47 13.18
CA LYS A 316 20.75 -12.41 13.85
C LYS A 316 21.68 -11.73 14.86
N LYS A 317 21.80 -10.40 14.81
CA LYS A 317 22.61 -9.57 15.72
C LYS A 317 21.77 -8.84 16.77
N ILE A 318 20.48 -9.13 16.91
CA ILE A 318 19.62 -8.57 17.96
C ILE A 318 20.24 -8.78 19.34
N GLY A 319 20.29 -7.71 20.14
CA GLY A 319 20.89 -7.72 21.48
C GLY A 319 22.40 -7.57 21.53
N LYS A 320 23.10 -7.41 20.39
CA LYS A 320 24.55 -7.12 20.39
C LYS A 320 24.86 -5.68 20.76
N ARG A 321 23.99 -4.74 20.38
CA ARG A 321 24.09 -3.32 20.74
C ARG A 321 22.83 -2.92 21.50
N ILE A 322 23.02 -2.32 22.65
CA ILE A 322 21.96 -1.84 23.53
C ILE A 322 22.07 -0.32 23.60
N TYR A 323 20.94 0.35 23.56
CA TYR A 323 20.83 1.79 23.65
C TYR A 323 19.89 2.16 24.79
N PHE A 324 20.29 3.17 25.55
CA PHE A 324 19.50 3.73 26.63
C PHE A 324 19.00 5.10 26.23
N THR A 325 17.71 5.34 26.42
CA THR A 325 17.05 6.61 26.11
C THR A 325 17.52 7.78 27.00
N SER A 326 18.15 7.48 28.14
CA SER A 326 18.84 8.49 28.96
C SER A 326 20.11 9.02 28.29
N GLY A 327 20.69 8.27 27.35
CA GLY A 327 22.01 8.51 26.78
C GLY A 327 23.17 8.03 27.66
N GLU A 328 22.89 7.52 28.85
CA GLU A 328 23.90 6.99 29.78
C GLU A 328 23.88 5.46 29.77
N ASP A 329 25.04 4.86 29.59
CA ASP A 329 25.21 3.41 29.65
C ASP A 329 24.93 2.90 31.07
N ARG A 330 24.10 1.87 31.16
CA ARG A 330 23.84 1.14 32.40
C ARG A 330 23.72 -0.36 32.16
N GLU A 331 23.72 -1.13 33.24
CA GLU A 331 23.32 -2.52 33.13
C GLU A 331 21.81 -2.65 32.84
N LEU A 332 21.46 -3.73 32.13
CA LEU A 332 20.06 -4.09 31.91
C LEU A 332 19.38 -4.46 33.23
N PHE A 333 18.16 -3.99 33.43
CA PHE A 333 17.31 -4.46 34.51
C PHE A 333 16.84 -5.89 34.24
N GLU A 334 16.45 -6.62 35.29
CA GLU A 334 15.99 -8.02 35.15
C GLU A 334 14.82 -8.18 34.17
N LYS A 335 13.91 -7.20 34.13
CA LYS A 335 12.82 -7.15 33.15
C LYS A 335 13.34 -7.06 31.72
N GLU A 336 14.33 -6.21 31.46
CA GLU A 336 14.94 -6.03 30.15
C GLU A 336 15.75 -7.25 29.73
N LYS A 337 16.49 -7.87 30.66
CA LYS A 337 17.18 -9.16 30.44
C LYS A 337 16.19 -10.25 30.03
N LYS A 338 15.05 -10.35 30.73
CA LYS A 338 13.99 -11.31 30.40
C LYS A 338 13.36 -11.03 29.04
N ASN A 339 13.10 -9.76 28.71
CA ASN A 339 12.57 -9.36 27.42
C ASN A 339 13.55 -9.68 26.29
N LEU A 340 14.84 -9.42 26.49
CA LEU A 340 15.89 -9.73 25.53
C LEU A 340 16.07 -11.24 25.33
N ALA A 341 16.01 -12.02 26.41
CA ALA A 341 16.10 -13.48 26.33
C ALA A 341 14.94 -14.08 25.54
N GLY A 342 13.71 -13.61 25.78
CA GLY A 342 12.53 -14.02 25.02
C GLY A 342 12.64 -13.68 23.53
N LEU A 343 13.08 -12.45 23.23
CA LEU A 343 13.30 -11.98 21.87
C LEU A 343 14.34 -12.85 21.12
N LYS A 344 15.47 -13.17 21.76
CA LYS A 344 16.50 -14.06 21.18
C LYS A 344 15.96 -15.47 20.91
N GLY A 345 15.09 -15.98 21.78
CA GLY A 345 14.43 -17.27 21.58
C GLY A 345 13.60 -17.30 20.29
N VAL A 346 12.83 -16.24 20.05
CA VAL A 346 11.97 -16.08 18.87
C VAL A 346 12.79 -15.94 17.58
N VAL A 347 13.82 -15.10 17.59
CA VAL A 347 14.72 -14.95 16.44
C VAL A 347 15.39 -16.27 16.08
N ASN A 348 15.80 -17.06 17.09
CA ASN A 348 16.40 -18.37 16.86
C ASN A 348 15.39 -19.40 16.32
N SER A 349 14.12 -19.36 16.76
CA SER A 349 13.10 -20.26 16.21
C SER A 349 12.78 -19.95 14.76
N PHE A 350 12.70 -18.66 14.38
CA PHE A 350 12.52 -18.27 12.98
C PHE A 350 13.68 -18.73 12.11
N GLN A 351 14.92 -18.65 12.58
CA GLN A 351 16.08 -19.15 11.82
C GLN A 351 16.02 -20.65 11.55
N ARG A 352 15.60 -21.46 12.54
CA ARG A 352 15.46 -22.90 12.30
C ARG A 352 14.36 -23.20 11.28
N MET A 353 13.31 -22.41 11.32
CA MET A 353 12.16 -22.55 10.43
C MET A 353 12.46 -22.22 8.96
N VAL A 354 13.39 -21.30 8.69
CA VAL A 354 13.77 -20.87 7.33
C VAL A 354 14.87 -21.73 6.71
N PHE A 355 15.75 -22.32 7.51
CA PHE A 355 17.00 -22.95 7.04
C PHE A 355 17.10 -24.46 7.34
N GLU A 356 16.09 -25.08 7.96
CA GLU A 356 15.93 -26.55 8.11
C GLU A 356 14.64 -26.99 7.43
#